data_AF-A0A3L7PQD2-F1
#
_entry.id   AF-A0A3L7PQD2-F1
#
_cell.length_a   1.000
_cell.length_b   1.000
_cell.length_c   1.000
_cell.angle_alpha   90.00
_cell.angle_beta   90.00
_cell.angle_gamma   90.00
#
_symmetry.space_group_name_H-M   'P 1'
#
loop_
_entity.id
_entity.type
_entity.pdbx_description
1 polymer ?
#
loop_
_entity_poly.entity_id
_entity_poly.type
_entity_poly.pdbx_seq_one_letter_code
_entity_poly.pdbx_strand_id
1 'polypeptide(L)' 'MRIERCVCHKVEFSTVKRWLASHPGALFAEIKQEFKCGTGCGLCAPYLRRMMRTGETVYYQIVTERDEPPTPE' A
#
# COMPACT_ATOMS: atom_id res chain seq x y z
N MET A 1 -3.86 1.03 17.76
CA MET A 1 -3.13 0.11 16.86
C MET A 1 -2.47 0.95 15.78
N ARG A 2 -1.20 0.69 15.43
CA ARG A 2 -0.47 1.43 14.39
C ARG A 2 -0.28 0.54 13.17
N ILE A 3 -0.73 0.99 12.01
CA ILE A 3 -0.68 0.25 10.75
C ILE A 3 0.22 1.02 9.78
N GLU A 4 1.41 0.49 9.55
CA GLU A 4 2.44 1.18 8.75
C GLU A 4 3.22 0.23 7.83
N ARG A 5 2.81 -1.04 7.76
CA ARG A 5 3.56 -2.08 7.06
C ARG A 5 2.66 -3.22 6.58
N CYS A 6 3.10 -3.91 5.54
CA CYS A 6 2.61 -5.24 5.21
C CYS A 6 3.15 -6.25 6.24
N VAL A 7 2.27 -6.92 6.97
CA VAL A 7 2.69 -7.90 7.98
C VAL A 7 3.24 -9.20 7.39
N CYS A 8 2.74 -9.62 6.22
CA CYS A 8 3.20 -10.83 5.55
C CYS A 8 4.66 -10.71 5.07
N HIS A 9 4.98 -9.58 4.43
CA HIS A 9 6.29 -9.36 3.78
C HIS A 9 7.20 -8.42 4.57
N LYS A 10 6.75 -7.93 5.73
CA LYS A 10 7.47 -7.02 6.64
C LYS A 10 7.98 -5.73 5.96
N VAL A 11 7.26 -5.24 4.95
CA VAL A 11 7.61 -4.03 4.21
C VAL A 11 6.84 -2.82 4.76
N GLU A 12 7.56 -1.78 5.16
CA GLU A 12 6.96 -0.50 5.58
C GLU A 12 6.41 0.30 4.40
N PHE A 13 5.29 0.98 4.62
CA PHE A 13 4.68 1.89 3.63
C PHE A 13 5.61 3.07 3.30
N SER A 14 6.40 3.55 4.28
CA SER A 14 7.46 4.55 4.07
C SER A 14 8.49 4.11 3.01
N THR A 15 8.85 2.83 2.98
CA THR A 15 9.78 2.25 2.01
C THR A 15 9.15 2.19 0.62
N VAL A 16 7.90 1.75 0.52
CA VAL A 16 7.18 1.76 -0.77
C VAL A 16 7.03 3.20 -1.30
N LYS A 17 6.69 4.17 -0.44
CA LYS A 17 6.59 5.59 -0.82
C LYS A 17 7.92 6.14 -1.34
N ARG A 18 9.04 5.83 -0.69
CA ARG A 18 10.37 6.23 -1.18
C ARG A 18 10.67 5.63 -2.56
N TRP A 19 10.33 4.37 -2.78
CA TRP A 19 10.51 3.73 -4.07
C TRP A 19 9.63 4.39 -5.16
N LEU A 20 8.37 4.70 -4.86
CA LEU A 20 7.47 5.41 -5.79
C LEU A 20 7.99 6.80 -6.17
N ALA A 21 8.68 7.50 -5.27
CA ALA A 21 9.30 8.80 -5.59
C ALA A 21 10.38 8.69 -6.68
N SER A 22 11.02 7.53 -6.82
CA SER A 22 11.98 7.24 -7.89
C SER A 22 11.35 6.61 -9.14
N HIS A 23 10.07 6.22 -9.08
CA HIS A 23 9.34 5.54 -10.15
C HIS A 23 8.00 6.28 -10.43
N PRO A 24 8.06 7.50 -11.01
CA PRO A 24 6.86 8.28 -11.27
C PRO A 24 5.95 7.53 -12.25
N GLY A 25 4.67 7.41 -11.89
CA GLY A 25 3.67 6.69 -12.68
C GLY A 25 3.54 5.20 -12.38
N ALA A 26 4.34 4.66 -11.46
CA ALA A 26 4.23 3.26 -11.07
C ALA A 26 2.83 2.91 -10.50
N LEU A 27 2.31 1.79 -10.97
CA LEU A 27 1.02 1.21 -10.65
C LEU A 27 1.12 0.25 -9.46
N PHE A 28 -0.03 -0.11 -8.89
CA PHE A 28 -0.10 -1.07 -7.79
C PHE A 28 0.44 -2.46 -8.18
N ALA A 29 0.38 -2.83 -9.47
CA ALA A 29 0.96 -4.05 -9.99
C ALA A 29 2.50 -4.10 -9.80
N GLU A 30 3.18 -2.97 -9.99
CA GLU A 30 4.63 -2.87 -9.81
C GLU A 30 5.01 -2.96 -8.32
N ILE A 31 4.18 -2.41 -7.42
CA ILE A 31 4.35 -2.61 -5.96
C ILE A 31 4.24 -4.09 -5.59
N LYS A 32 3.29 -4.83 -6.19
CA LYS A 32 3.17 -6.29 -5.98
C LYS A 32 4.40 -7.02 -6.50
N GLN A 33 4.97 -6.60 -7.62
CA GLN A 33 6.15 -7.25 -8.20
C GLN A 33 7.39 -7.01 -7.34
N GLU A 34 7.65 -5.77 -6.96
CA GLU A 34 8.83 -5.35 -6.21
C GLU A 34 8.80 -5.82 -4.75
N PHE A 35 7.72 -5.51 -4.03
CA PHE A 35 7.66 -5.70 -2.57
C PHE A 35 6.86 -6.93 -2.13
N LYS A 36 6.18 -7.61 -3.07
CA LYS A 36 5.17 -8.66 -2.80
C LYS A 36 3.97 -8.18 -1.96
N CYS A 37 3.93 -6.91 -1.59
CA CYS A 37 2.83 -6.29 -0.88
C CYS A 37 1.50 -6.53 -1.62
N GLY A 38 0.47 -6.94 -0.88
CA GLY A 38 -0.85 -7.25 -1.43
C GLY A 38 -1.00 -8.65 -2.03
N THR A 39 0.03 -9.52 -1.97
CA THR A 39 -0.05 -10.91 -2.46
C THR A 39 -0.18 -11.97 -1.36
N GLY A 40 0.08 -11.60 -0.09
CA GLY A 40 -0.11 -12.47 1.07
C GLY A 40 -1.57 -12.49 1.53
N CYS A 41 -1.85 -11.96 2.73
CA CYS A 41 -3.22 -11.86 3.24
C CYS A 41 -4.08 -10.79 2.54
N GLY A 42 -3.48 -9.93 1.70
CA GLY A 42 -4.17 -8.84 1.00
C GLY A 42 -4.53 -7.63 1.88
N LEU A 43 -4.51 -7.74 3.22
CA LEU A 43 -4.98 -6.68 4.13
C LEU A 43 -4.24 -5.34 4.01
N CYS A 44 -3.00 -5.32 3.51
CA CYS A 44 -2.25 -4.08 3.29
C CYS A 44 -2.66 -3.33 2.01
N ALA A 45 -3.39 -3.96 1.09
CA ALA A 45 -3.74 -3.39 -0.20
C ALA A 45 -4.50 -2.05 -0.13
N PRO A 46 -5.58 -1.89 0.68
CA PRO A 46 -6.29 -0.62 0.76
C PRO A 46 -5.39 0.51 1.31
N TYR A 47 -4.55 0.22 2.29
CA TYR A 47 -3.59 1.18 2.84
C TYR A 47 -2.54 1.62 1.82
N LEU A 48 -2.04 0.71 1.00
CA LEU A 48 -1.07 1.02 -0.05
C LEU A 48 -1.69 1.88 -1.16
N ARG A 49 -2.92 1.58 -1.58
CA ARG A 49 -3.64 2.41 -2.54
C ARG A 49 -3.93 3.81 -1.98
N ARG A 50 -4.36 3.91 -0.72
CA ARG A 50 -4.51 5.19 -0.03
C ARG A 50 -3.19 5.96 0.00
N MET A 51 -2.09 5.29 0.37
CA MET A 51 -0.75 5.88 0.38
C MET A 51 -0.33 6.39 -1.01
N MET A 52 -0.61 5.66 -2.09
CA MET A 52 -0.30 6.13 -3.46
C MET A 52 -1.04 7.44 -3.80
N ARG A 53 -2.25 7.63 -3.28
CA ARG A 53 -3.08 8.82 -3.53
C ARG A 53 -2.77 9.98 -2.60
N THR A 54 -2.54 9.72 -1.31
CA THR A 54 -2.43 10.76 -0.26
C THR A 54 -1.01 10.95 0.25
N GLY A 55 -0.12 9.98 0.02
CA GLY A 55 1.22 9.94 0.60
C GLY A 55 1.26 9.54 2.08
N GLU A 56 0.14 9.19 2.70
CA GLU A 56 0.07 8.77 4.10
C GLU A 56 0.66 7.37 4.30
N THR A 57 1.56 7.20 5.26
CA THR A 57 2.28 5.93 5.50
C THR A 57 1.99 5.30 6.85
N VAL A 58 1.18 5.95 7.69
CA VAL A 58 0.85 5.50 9.04
C VAL A 58 -0.63 5.72 9.27
N TYR A 59 -1.33 4.65 9.63
CA TYR A 59 -2.77 4.67 9.88
C TYR A 59 -3.08 4.19 11.29
N TYR A 60 -4.16 4.72 11.86
CA TYR A 60 -4.65 4.37 13.20
C TYR A 60 -6.07 3.77 13.19
N GLN A 61 -6.69 3.73 12.01
CA GLN A 61 -8.03 3.19 11.76
C GLN A 61 -7.91 1.96 10.84
N ILE A 62 -8.85 1.01 10.97
CA ILE A 62 -8.95 -0.09 10.01
C ILE A 62 -9.51 0.48 8.70
N VAL A 63 -8.80 0.25 7.60
CA VAL A 63 -9.21 0.63 6.25
C VAL A 63 -9.48 -0.66 5.51
N THR A 64 -10.68 -0.78 4.98
CA THR A 64 -11.12 -1.92 4.18
C THR A 64 -11.30 -1.51 2.73
N GLU A 65 -11.59 -2.48 1.86
CA GLU A 65 -11.94 -2.21 0.46
C GLU A 65 -13.14 -1.26 0.31
N ARG A 66 -14.06 -1.24 1.29
CA ARG A 66 -15.25 -0.36 1.27
C ARG A 66 -14.90 1.11 1.51
N ASP A 67 -13.73 1.37 2.09
CA ASP A 67 -13.26 2.71 2.44
C ASP A 67 -12.36 3.31 1.33
N GLU A 68 -12.07 2.55 0.27
CA GLU A 68 -11.28 2.99 -0.86
C GLU A 68 -12.13 3.14 -2.13
N PRO A 69 -11.73 4.04 -3.05
CA PRO A 69 -12.30 4.06 -4.39
C PRO A 69 -12.17 2.68 -5.05
N PRO A 70 -13.15 2.27 -5.88
CA PRO A 70 -13.07 1.01 -6.60
C PRO A 70 -11.78 0.97 -7.42
N THR A 71 -11.08 -0.16 -7.37
CA THR A 71 -9.91 -0.38 -8.23
C THR A 71 -10.37 -0.28 -9.68
N PRO A 72 -9.72 0.55 -10.52
CA PRO A 72 -9.92 0.49 -11.95
C PRO A 72 -9.60 -0.95 -12.41
N GLU A 73 -10.55 -1.58 -13.11
CA GLU A 73 -10.37 -2.89 -13.74
C GLU A 73 -9.30 -2.83 -14.84
#